data_AF-A0A250XX09-F1
#
_entry.id   AF-A0A250XX09-F1
#
_cell.length_a   1.000
_cell.length_b   1.000
_cell.length_c   1.000
_cell.angle_alpha   90.00
_cell.angle_beta   90.00
_cell.angle_gamma   90.00
#
_symmetry.space_group_name_H-M   'P 1'
#
loop_
_entity.id
_entity.type
_entity.pdbx_description
1 polymer ?
#
loop_
_entity_poly.entity_id
_entity_poly.type
_entity_poly.pdbx_seq_one_letter_code
_entity_poly.pdbx_strand_id
1 'polypeptide(L)'
;MDVIYPLAVPKRRRLCCEVCEAPAERVCTACTVTYYCGVAHQKADWSSIHQKICQLLIPLRTSMPFYNSEEERQHGLQQLLKRQIYFASCAFGTEDIRTSGGYFHLANIFYDLNKLDLADTLYTKVSEIWHKYLDNHYQVLSKDRIQQIDLLGRHFVNDTGLDEAQEAEAIRILTSVLNIRESTSARAPQKTIFVLKTLVMLYHLMNSSKAKEYATRALNLAREQLDVQEQTGIEELLSLISTEEDLPVT
;
A
#
# COMPACT_ATOMS: atom_id res chain seq x y z
N MET A 1 25.66 44.59 -14.54
CA MET A 1 25.09 43.56 -15.42
C MET A 1 25.56 42.22 -14.88
N ASP A 2 24.68 41.51 -14.19
CA ASP A 2 25.03 40.20 -13.62
C ASP A 2 25.03 39.16 -14.73
N VAL A 3 26.21 38.64 -15.04
CA VAL A 3 26.41 37.57 -16.02
C VAL A 3 25.76 36.31 -15.47
N ILE A 4 24.63 35.89 -16.06
CA ILE A 4 23.98 34.62 -15.74
C ILE A 4 24.72 33.53 -16.52
N TYR A 5 25.49 32.71 -15.80
CA TYR A 5 26.13 31.53 -16.38
C TYR A 5 25.10 30.41 -16.53
N PRO A 6 24.83 29.90 -17.75
CA PRO A 6 23.86 28.83 -17.96
C PRO A 6 24.32 27.55 -17.26
N LEU A 7 23.35 26.83 -16.67
CA LEU A 7 23.59 25.54 -16.02
C LEU A 7 24.27 24.58 -16.99
N ALA A 8 25.39 23.97 -16.59
CA ALA A 8 26.08 22.97 -17.39
C ALA A 8 25.22 21.70 -17.48
N VAL A 9 24.62 21.43 -18.65
CA VAL A 9 23.77 20.25 -18.86
C VAL A 9 24.51 19.19 -19.68
N PRO A 10 24.53 17.91 -19.26
CA PRO A 10 25.03 16.82 -20.09
C PRO A 10 24.28 16.75 -21.44
N LYS A 11 24.99 16.38 -22.52
CA LYS A 11 24.40 16.29 -23.88
C LYS A 11 23.10 15.46 -23.84
N ARG A 12 22.01 16.03 -24.40
CA ARG A 12 20.64 15.48 -24.57
C ARG A 12 19.64 15.63 -23.42
N ARG A 13 19.96 16.27 -22.29
CA ARG A 13 18.93 16.67 -21.30
C ARG A 13 18.55 18.15 -21.50
N ARG A 14 17.25 18.47 -21.45
CA ARG A 14 16.74 19.85 -21.38
C ARG A 14 16.23 20.08 -19.97
N LEU A 15 16.78 21.06 -19.27
CA LEU A 15 16.27 21.51 -17.99
C LEU A 15 15.22 22.59 -18.27
N CYS A 16 13.99 22.34 -17.85
CA CYS A 16 12.84 23.20 -18.13
C CYS A 16 12.37 23.89 -16.85
N CYS A 17 11.81 25.09 -17.01
CA CYS A 17 11.22 25.85 -15.91
C CYS A 17 9.99 25.12 -15.36
N GLU A 18 9.90 24.97 -14.04
CA GLU A 18 8.76 24.31 -13.37
C GLU A 18 7.41 25.01 -13.64
N VAL A 19 7.42 26.30 -13.95
CA VAL A 19 6.22 27.14 -14.06
C VAL A 19 5.73 27.27 -15.51
N CYS A 20 6.64 27.32 -16.49
CA CYS A 20 6.30 27.64 -17.87
C CYS A 20 6.98 26.76 -18.92
N GLU A 21 7.72 25.73 -18.49
CA GLU A 21 8.44 24.76 -19.34
C GLU A 21 9.52 25.35 -20.27
N ALA A 22 9.73 26.67 -20.26
CA ALA A 22 10.81 27.34 -20.99
C ALA A 22 12.19 26.87 -20.51
N PRO A 23 13.27 27.04 -21.31
CA PRO A 23 14.63 26.70 -20.89
C PRO A 23 14.97 27.34 -19.54
N ALA A 24 15.45 26.52 -18.61
CA ALA A 24 15.81 26.99 -17.29
C ALA A 24 17.24 27.52 -17.26
N GLU A 25 17.43 28.63 -16.55
CA GLU A 25 18.72 29.29 -16.37
C GLU A 25 19.22 29.17 -14.92
N ARG A 26 18.33 28.77 -14.00
CA ARG A 26 18.58 28.75 -12.56
C ARG A 26 17.99 27.50 -11.93
N VAL A 27 18.53 27.14 -10.77
CA VAL A 27 18.09 26.00 -9.97
C VAL A 27 17.80 26.48 -8.54
N CYS A 28 16.82 25.88 -7.89
CA CYS A 28 16.63 26.07 -6.44
C CYS A 28 17.89 25.64 -5.69
N THR A 29 18.45 26.52 -4.86
CA THR A 29 19.68 26.24 -4.11
C THR A 29 19.47 25.26 -2.96
N ALA A 30 18.23 25.11 -2.49
CA ALA A 30 17.89 24.21 -1.39
C ALA A 30 17.68 22.75 -1.87
N CYS A 31 16.90 22.54 -2.94
CA CYS A 31 16.62 21.18 -3.43
C CYS A 31 17.50 20.73 -4.60
N THR A 32 18.08 21.66 -5.37
CA THR A 32 18.91 21.38 -6.56
C THR A 32 18.23 20.57 -7.68
N VAL A 33 16.94 20.24 -7.54
CA VAL A 33 16.19 19.37 -8.46
C VAL A 33 15.04 20.08 -9.17
N THR A 34 14.85 21.36 -8.92
CA THR A 34 13.80 22.18 -9.55
C THR A 34 14.42 23.41 -10.18
N TYR A 35 14.01 23.69 -11.40
CA TYR A 35 14.67 24.63 -12.29
C TYR A 35 13.71 25.73 -12.73
N TYR A 36 14.23 26.93 -12.98
CA TYR A 36 13.45 28.11 -13.35
C TYR A 36 14.15 28.92 -14.44
N CYS A 37 13.36 29.57 -15.31
CA CYS A 37 13.88 30.52 -16.29
C CYS A 37 14.23 31.88 -15.67
N GLY A 38 13.81 32.18 -14.44
CA GLY A 38 14.10 33.46 -13.78
C GLY A 38 13.59 33.58 -12.35
N VAL A 39 13.99 34.66 -11.68
CA VAL A 39 13.68 34.94 -10.26
C VAL A 39 12.18 35.08 -10.02
N ALA A 40 11.44 35.64 -10.97
CA ALA A 40 9.99 35.82 -10.86
C ALA A 40 9.26 34.47 -10.70
N HIS A 41 9.57 33.49 -11.57
CA HIS A 41 8.98 32.15 -11.51
C HIS A 41 9.45 31.37 -10.29
N GLN A 42 10.72 31.47 -9.92
CA GLN A 42 11.21 30.87 -8.67
C GLN A 42 10.46 31.41 -7.45
N LYS A 43 10.25 32.73 -7.37
CA LYS A 43 9.55 33.36 -6.26
C LYS A 43 8.06 33.00 -6.23
N ALA A 44 7.42 32.94 -7.40
CA ALA A 44 6.02 32.53 -7.52
C ALA A 44 5.82 31.09 -7.04
N ASP A 45 6.67 30.15 -7.49
CA ASP A 45 6.65 28.77 -7.03
C ASP A 45 6.95 28.65 -5.53
N TRP A 46 7.96 29.41 -5.05
CA TRP A 46 8.31 29.51 -3.62
C TRP A 46 7.15 29.91 -2.72
N SER A 47 6.44 30.98 -3.08
CA SER A 47 5.29 31.47 -2.33
C SER A 47 4.07 30.54 -2.41
N SER A 48 3.95 29.77 -3.49
CA SER A 48 2.81 28.90 -3.73
C SER A 48 2.91 27.60 -2.94
N ILE A 49 3.83 26.71 -3.33
CA ILE A 49 3.96 25.38 -2.76
C ILE A 49 5.40 24.99 -2.46
N HIS A 50 6.37 25.56 -3.18
CA HIS A 50 7.73 25.06 -3.14
C HIS A 50 8.34 25.16 -1.75
N GLN A 51 8.03 26.19 -0.96
CA GLN A 51 8.51 26.25 0.44
C GLN A 51 8.12 25.01 1.26
N LYS A 52 6.93 24.44 1.02
CA LYS A 52 6.41 23.27 1.73
C LYS A 52 6.96 21.96 1.16
N ILE A 53 7.19 21.90 -0.16
CA ILE A 53 7.59 20.67 -0.85
C ILE A 53 9.07 20.61 -1.23
N CYS A 54 9.86 21.66 -1.00
CA CYS A 54 11.24 21.79 -1.49
C CYS A 54 12.11 20.58 -1.16
N GLN A 55 12.15 20.19 0.12
CA GLN A 55 12.92 19.03 0.58
C GLN A 55 12.31 17.69 0.11
N LEU A 56 11.01 17.70 -0.17
CA LEU A 56 10.26 16.53 -0.62
C LEU A 56 10.55 16.19 -2.08
N LEU A 57 10.89 17.19 -2.88
CA LEU A 57 11.22 17.02 -4.30
C LEU A 57 12.58 16.33 -4.51
N ILE A 58 13.54 16.51 -3.59
CA ILE A 58 14.90 15.94 -3.70
C ILE A 58 14.86 14.43 -3.98
N PRO A 59 14.28 13.58 -3.13
CA PRO A 59 14.25 12.14 -3.39
C PRO A 59 13.41 11.73 -4.60
N LEU A 60 12.37 12.49 -4.95
CA LEU A 60 11.49 12.16 -6.07
C LEU A 60 12.16 12.42 -7.42
N ARG A 61 13.08 13.38 -7.47
CA ARG A 61 13.71 13.85 -8.72
C ARG A 61 15.20 13.54 -8.81
N THR A 62 15.85 13.15 -7.71
CA THR A 62 17.25 12.73 -7.72
C THR A 62 17.33 11.31 -8.29
N SER A 63 18.04 11.14 -9.41
CA SER A 63 18.35 9.80 -9.92
C SER A 63 19.14 9.02 -8.87
N MET A 64 18.74 7.77 -8.63
CA MET A 64 19.46 6.89 -7.71
C MET A 64 20.96 6.90 -8.03
N PRO A 65 21.83 7.19 -7.03
CA PRO A 65 23.28 7.08 -7.19
C PRO A 65 23.65 5.71 -7.76
N PHE A 66 24.71 5.67 -8.56
CA PHE A 66 25.32 4.39 -8.92
C PHE A 66 26.01 3.83 -7.68
N TYR A 67 25.54 2.66 -7.22
CA TYR A 67 26.06 1.99 -6.04
C TYR A 67 27.00 0.87 -6.48
N ASN A 68 28.21 0.85 -5.91
CA ASN A 68 29.26 -0.09 -6.32
C ASN A 68 29.09 -1.45 -5.63
N SER A 69 28.58 -1.45 -4.39
CA SER A 69 28.32 -2.67 -3.62
C SER A 69 26.82 -3.02 -3.54
N GLU A 70 26.52 -4.27 -3.22
CA GLU A 70 25.15 -4.73 -2.96
C GLU A 70 24.56 -4.08 -1.70
N GLU A 71 25.38 -3.94 -0.67
CA GLU A 71 25.02 -3.31 0.60
C GLU A 71 24.56 -1.86 0.41
N GLU A 72 25.30 -1.09 -0.40
CA GLU A 72 24.92 0.28 -0.76
C GLU A 72 23.62 0.33 -1.57
N ARG A 73 23.42 -0.61 -2.51
CA ARG A 73 22.15 -0.71 -3.27
C ARG A 73 20.98 -0.95 -2.34
N GLN A 74 21.12 -1.88 -1.41
CA GLN A 74 20.07 -2.26 -0.47
C GLN A 74 19.78 -1.13 0.52
N HIS A 75 20.82 -0.45 1.01
CA HIS A 75 20.67 0.76 1.83
C HIS A 75 19.95 1.88 1.07
N GLY A 76 20.34 2.14 -0.18
CA GLY A 76 19.70 3.14 -1.04
C GLY A 76 18.23 2.84 -1.27
N LEU A 77 17.88 1.58 -1.54
CA LEU A 77 16.50 1.14 -1.71
C LEU A 77 15.69 1.33 -0.42
N GLN A 78 16.24 1.01 0.74
CA GLN A 78 15.58 1.27 2.03
C GLN A 78 15.30 2.76 2.23
N GLN A 79 16.27 3.64 1.92
CA GLN A 79 16.08 5.08 2.05
C GLN A 79 14.99 5.59 1.10
N LEU A 80 14.94 5.08 -0.14
CA LEU A 80 13.90 5.41 -1.09
C LEU A 80 12.52 4.99 -0.57
N LEU A 81 12.36 3.75 -0.12
CA LEU A 81 11.08 3.24 0.40
C LEU A 81 10.63 4.01 1.66
N LYS A 82 11.52 4.30 2.60
CA LYS A 82 11.20 5.12 3.78
C LYS A 82 10.63 6.48 3.39
N ARG A 83 11.18 7.10 2.35
CA ARG A 83 10.70 8.39 1.85
C ARG A 83 9.35 8.25 1.13
N GLN A 84 9.17 7.21 0.31
CA GLN A 84 7.88 6.93 -0.32
C GLN A 84 6.77 6.68 0.71
N ILE A 85 7.05 5.88 1.74
CA ILE A 85 6.15 5.66 2.88
C ILE A 85 5.82 6.99 3.57
N TYR A 86 6.82 7.83 3.83
CA TYR A 86 6.61 9.15 4.44
C TYR A 86 5.66 10.01 3.59
N PHE A 87 5.86 10.09 2.28
CA PHE A 87 5.00 10.88 1.39
C PHE A 87 3.58 10.31 1.27
N ALA A 88 3.45 9.00 1.09
CA ALA A 88 2.15 8.34 1.07
C ALA A 88 1.42 8.55 2.40
N SER A 89 2.14 8.46 3.52
CA SER A 89 1.58 8.73 4.86
C SER A 89 1.12 10.18 5.02
N CYS A 90 1.86 11.16 4.48
CA CYS A 90 1.44 12.55 4.50
C CYS A 90 0.22 12.82 3.59
N ALA A 91 0.12 12.13 2.45
CA ALA A 91 -0.94 12.35 1.47
C ALA A 91 -2.25 11.63 1.83
N PHE A 92 -2.14 10.40 2.33
CA PHE A 92 -3.27 9.48 2.50
C PHE A 92 -3.46 9.01 3.94
N GLY A 93 -2.45 9.18 4.79
CA GLY A 93 -2.42 8.66 6.15
C GLY A 93 -1.57 7.38 6.29
N THR A 94 -1.15 7.10 7.52
CA THR A 94 -0.29 5.93 7.83
C THR A 94 -1.04 4.61 7.75
N GLU A 95 -2.38 4.65 7.80
CA GLU A 95 -3.28 3.50 7.86
C GLU A 95 -4.06 3.29 6.54
N ASP A 96 -3.57 3.83 5.43
CA ASP A 96 -4.23 3.76 4.12
C ASP A 96 -3.62 2.68 3.24
N ILE A 97 -4.45 2.01 2.43
CA ILE A 97 -4.02 0.95 1.51
C ILE A 97 -2.93 1.41 0.53
N ARG A 98 -2.92 2.69 0.14
CA ARG A 98 -1.90 3.29 -0.75
C ARG A 98 -0.54 3.44 -0.08
N THR A 99 -0.50 3.46 1.26
CA THR A 99 0.74 3.45 2.04
C THR A 99 1.23 2.02 2.28
N SER A 100 0.34 1.02 2.22
CA SER A 100 0.62 -0.38 2.56
C SER A 100 1.70 -1.03 1.68
N GLY A 101 1.72 -0.74 0.37
CA GLY A 101 2.71 -1.29 -0.56
C GLY A 101 4.14 -0.91 -0.19
N GLY A 102 4.34 0.32 0.30
CA GLY A 102 5.65 0.79 0.79
C GLY A 102 6.12 0.00 2.02
N TYR A 103 5.23 -0.23 2.99
CA TYR A 103 5.54 -1.05 4.17
C TYR A 103 5.86 -2.49 3.78
N PHE A 104 5.12 -3.08 2.85
CA PHE A 104 5.35 -4.44 2.36
C PHE A 104 6.74 -4.58 1.71
N HIS A 105 7.12 -3.66 0.84
CA HIS A 105 8.45 -3.69 0.22
C HIS A 105 9.58 -3.50 1.23
N LEU A 106 9.39 -2.63 2.23
CA LEU A 106 10.36 -2.45 3.30
C LEU A 106 10.47 -3.71 4.17
N ALA A 107 9.36 -4.40 4.41
CA ALA A 107 9.34 -5.68 5.13
C ALA A 107 10.15 -6.75 4.41
N ASN A 108 9.99 -6.89 3.08
CA ASN A 108 10.76 -7.84 2.28
C ASN A 108 12.27 -7.58 2.38
N ILE A 109 12.70 -6.31 2.38
CA ILE A 109 14.12 -6.00 2.56
C ILE A 109 14.62 -6.42 3.94
N PHE A 110 13.83 -6.19 5.00
CA PHE A 110 14.23 -6.65 6.34
C PHE A 110 14.23 -8.18 6.45
N TYR A 111 13.31 -8.85 5.75
CA TYR A 111 13.29 -10.29 5.66
C TYR A 111 14.57 -10.84 5.00
N ASP A 112 14.95 -10.28 3.84
CA ASP A 112 16.17 -10.66 3.11
C ASP A 112 17.45 -10.39 3.93
N LEU A 113 17.44 -9.36 4.79
CA LEU A 113 18.51 -9.05 5.72
C LEU A 113 18.49 -9.91 7.01
N ASN A 114 17.64 -10.94 7.07
CA ASN A 114 17.43 -11.81 8.23
C ASN A 114 17.01 -11.05 9.51
N LYS A 115 16.41 -9.87 9.37
CA LYS A 115 15.84 -9.08 10.49
C LYS A 115 14.36 -9.41 10.66
N LEU A 116 14.09 -10.66 11.01
CA LEU A 116 12.75 -11.25 11.00
C LEU A 116 11.74 -10.52 11.89
N ASP A 117 12.15 -10.01 13.06
CA ASP A 117 11.26 -9.28 13.96
C ASP A 117 10.74 -7.96 13.35
N LEU A 118 11.63 -7.23 12.65
CA LEU A 118 11.27 -5.99 11.96
C LEU A 118 10.37 -6.27 10.75
N ALA A 119 10.68 -7.33 10.00
CA ALA A 119 9.86 -7.79 8.88
C ALA A 119 8.45 -8.18 9.36
N ASP A 120 8.33 -8.99 10.42
CA ASP A 120 7.03 -9.42 10.96
C ASP A 120 6.21 -8.24 11.50
N THR A 121 6.85 -7.25 12.11
CA THR A 121 6.18 -6.02 12.55
C THR A 121 5.54 -5.29 11.36
N LEU A 122 6.29 -5.12 10.26
CA LEU A 122 5.78 -4.46 9.06
C LEU A 122 4.73 -5.31 8.33
N TYR A 123 4.89 -6.63 8.25
CA TYR A 123 3.88 -7.51 7.68
C TYR A 123 2.58 -7.47 8.48
N THR A 124 2.66 -7.44 9.81
CA THR A 124 1.50 -7.25 10.69
C THR A 124 0.80 -5.95 10.34
N LYS A 125 1.57 -4.86 10.24
CA LYS A 125 1.03 -3.53 9.88
C LYS A 125 0.30 -3.54 8.55
N VAL A 126 0.89 -4.16 7.52
CA VAL A 126 0.29 -4.30 6.20
C VAL A 126 -1.03 -5.06 6.28
N SER A 127 -1.05 -6.20 6.97
CA SER A 127 -2.28 -6.99 7.15
C SER A 127 -3.37 -6.21 7.89
N GLU A 128 -3.03 -5.46 8.94
CA GLU A 128 -3.98 -4.62 9.68
C GLU A 128 -4.61 -3.53 8.82
N ILE A 129 -3.82 -2.87 7.97
CA ILE A 129 -4.30 -1.83 7.05
C ILE A 129 -5.34 -2.42 6.09
N TRP A 130 -5.02 -3.55 5.44
CA TRP A 130 -5.94 -4.22 4.53
C TRP A 130 -7.19 -4.72 5.23
N HIS A 131 -7.06 -5.38 6.38
CA HIS A 131 -8.20 -5.84 7.17
C HIS A 131 -9.13 -4.68 7.54
N LYS A 132 -8.58 -3.57 8.04
CA LYS A 132 -9.37 -2.41 8.43
C LYS A 132 -10.12 -1.80 7.25
N TYR A 133 -9.48 -1.71 6.09
CA TYR A 133 -10.15 -1.23 4.88
C TYR A 133 -11.32 -2.14 4.49
N LEU A 134 -11.06 -3.45 4.36
CA LEU A 134 -12.05 -4.43 3.93
C LEU A 134 -13.20 -4.58 4.92
N ASP A 135 -12.92 -4.57 6.23
CA ASP A 135 -13.94 -4.62 7.27
C ASP A 135 -14.83 -3.39 7.25
N ASN A 136 -14.25 -2.19 7.22
CA ASN A 136 -15.05 -0.97 7.10
C ASN A 136 -15.92 -0.98 5.84
N HIS A 137 -15.38 -1.42 4.70
CA HIS A 137 -16.13 -1.50 3.46
C HIS A 137 -17.28 -2.51 3.56
N TYR A 138 -17.00 -3.72 4.06
CA TYR A 138 -18.01 -4.76 4.29
C TYR A 138 -19.12 -4.28 5.23
N GLN A 139 -18.77 -3.61 6.34
CA GLN A 139 -19.76 -3.08 7.29
C GLN A 139 -20.67 -2.01 6.67
N VAL A 140 -20.14 -1.17 5.79
CA VAL A 140 -20.95 -0.19 5.05
C VAL A 140 -21.90 -0.90 4.08
N LEU A 141 -21.40 -1.83 3.27
CA LEU A 141 -22.22 -2.61 2.35
C LEU A 141 -23.30 -3.43 3.08
N SER A 142 -22.97 -4.01 4.23
CA SER A 142 -23.91 -4.77 5.06
C SER A 142 -25.05 -3.90 5.61
N LYS A 143 -24.75 -2.67 6.03
CA LYS A 143 -25.79 -1.71 6.47
C LYS A 143 -26.69 -1.29 5.32
N ASP A 144 -26.11 -1.02 4.15
CA ASP A 144 -26.87 -0.67 2.95
C ASP A 144 -27.75 -1.84 2.50
N ARG A 145 -27.25 -3.07 2.61
CA ARG A 145 -27.99 -4.31 2.34
C ARG A 145 -29.24 -4.40 3.22
N ILE A 146 -29.12 -4.17 4.53
CA ILE A 146 -30.27 -4.18 5.46
C ILE A 146 -31.29 -3.10 5.08
N GLN A 147 -30.85 -1.90 4.70
CA GLN A 147 -31.76 -0.82 4.30
C GLN A 147 -32.44 -1.05 2.95
N GLN A 148 -31.78 -1.73 2.01
CA GLN A 148 -32.30 -1.95 0.65
C GLN A 148 -33.24 -3.17 0.53
N ILE A 149 -33.03 -4.21 1.33
CA ILE A 149 -33.94 -5.37 1.42
C ILE A 149 -35.37 -4.91 1.78
N ASP A 150 -35.49 -3.83 2.57
CA ASP A 150 -36.79 -3.27 2.95
C ASP A 150 -37.52 -2.51 1.83
N LEU A 151 -36.85 -2.09 0.75
CA LEU A 151 -37.42 -1.11 -0.19
C LEU A 151 -37.62 -1.60 -1.62
N LEU A 152 -36.71 -2.39 -2.22
CA LEU A 152 -36.76 -2.61 -3.68
C LEU A 152 -36.27 -3.97 -4.22
N GLY A 153 -35.90 -4.95 -3.38
CA GLY A 153 -35.61 -6.32 -3.85
C GLY A 153 -34.57 -6.46 -4.97
N ARG A 154 -33.66 -5.50 -5.15
CA ARG A 154 -32.59 -5.57 -6.16
C ARG A 154 -31.43 -6.44 -5.65
N HIS A 155 -30.91 -7.32 -6.50
CA HIS A 155 -29.70 -8.08 -6.21
C HIS A 155 -28.51 -7.13 -5.99
N PHE A 156 -27.98 -7.16 -4.78
CA PHE A 156 -26.79 -6.40 -4.39
C PHE A 156 -25.55 -7.18 -4.83
N VAL A 157 -24.62 -6.52 -5.52
CA VAL A 157 -23.37 -7.12 -5.96
C VAL A 157 -22.31 -6.73 -4.93
N ASN A 158 -21.62 -7.71 -4.34
CA ASN A 158 -20.47 -7.39 -3.50
C ASN A 158 -19.41 -6.67 -4.35
N ASP A 159 -18.83 -5.62 -3.79
CA ASP A 159 -17.80 -4.78 -4.42
C ASP A 159 -16.68 -4.57 -3.40
N THR A 160 -15.45 -4.48 -3.85
CA THR A 160 -14.30 -4.16 -3.01
C THR A 160 -14.09 -2.64 -2.88
N GLY A 161 -14.69 -1.87 -3.80
CA GLY A 161 -14.43 -0.43 -3.96
C GLY A 161 -13.03 -0.11 -4.48
N LEU A 162 -12.29 -1.13 -4.96
CA LEU A 162 -10.93 -1.03 -5.47
C LEU A 162 -10.93 -1.13 -6.99
N ASP A 163 -9.90 -0.56 -7.62
CA ASP A 163 -9.63 -0.86 -9.04
C ASP A 163 -8.90 -2.21 -9.20
N GLU A 164 -8.90 -2.76 -10.42
CA GLU A 164 -8.29 -4.06 -10.73
C GLU A 164 -6.81 -4.14 -10.32
N ALA A 165 -6.07 -3.03 -10.40
CA ALA A 165 -4.66 -2.99 -10.03
C ALA A 165 -4.47 -3.07 -8.51
N GLN A 166 -5.32 -2.37 -7.76
CA GLN A 166 -5.36 -2.41 -6.30
C GLN A 166 -5.79 -3.78 -5.78
N GLU A 167 -6.75 -4.44 -6.43
CA GLU A 167 -7.14 -5.81 -6.10
C GLU A 167 -6.00 -6.80 -6.33
N ALA A 168 -5.34 -6.73 -7.50
CA ALA A 168 -4.19 -7.57 -7.82
C ALA A 168 -3.02 -7.33 -6.84
N GLU A 169 -2.80 -6.08 -6.44
CA GLU A 169 -1.82 -5.72 -5.43
C GLU A 169 -2.17 -6.32 -4.06
N ALA A 170 -3.42 -6.18 -3.61
CA ALA A 170 -3.91 -6.72 -2.34
C ALA A 170 -3.71 -8.23 -2.27
N ILE A 171 -4.13 -8.96 -3.32
CA ILE A 171 -3.96 -10.41 -3.43
C ILE A 171 -2.48 -10.77 -3.34
N ARG A 172 -1.62 -10.13 -4.14
CA ARG A 172 -0.18 -10.42 -4.17
C ARG A 172 0.46 -10.17 -2.81
N ILE A 173 0.16 -9.05 -2.17
CA ILE A 173 0.71 -8.70 -0.86
C ILE A 173 0.27 -9.71 0.20
N LEU A 174 -1.04 -9.90 0.37
CA LEU A 174 -1.58 -10.74 1.44
C LEU A 174 -1.19 -12.22 1.29
N THR A 175 -1.17 -12.75 0.06
CA THR A 175 -0.69 -14.12 -0.20
C THR A 175 0.81 -14.28 0.04
N SER A 176 1.62 -13.27 -0.31
CA SER A 176 3.06 -13.28 -0.01
C SER A 176 3.32 -13.28 1.49
N VAL A 177 2.60 -12.43 2.24
CA VAL A 177 2.69 -12.37 3.70
C VAL A 177 2.28 -13.71 4.32
N LEU A 178 1.20 -14.33 3.84
CA LEU A 178 0.75 -15.64 4.29
C LEU A 178 1.85 -16.69 4.12
N ASN A 179 2.42 -16.82 2.91
CA ASN A 179 3.47 -17.80 2.61
C ASN A 179 4.73 -17.59 3.47
N ILE A 180 5.13 -16.34 3.69
CA ILE A 180 6.27 -16.02 4.56
C ILE A 180 5.97 -16.42 6.00
N ARG A 181 4.77 -16.16 6.52
CA ARG A 181 4.40 -16.54 7.89
C ARG A 181 4.32 -18.04 8.07
N GLU A 182 3.76 -18.76 7.11
CA GLU A 182 3.68 -20.23 7.13
C GLU A 182 5.08 -20.86 7.09
N SER A 183 6.04 -20.25 6.37
CA SER A 183 7.41 -20.76 6.28
C SER A 183 8.30 -20.40 7.48
N THR A 184 8.01 -19.30 8.20
CA THR A 184 8.89 -18.79 9.27
C THR A 184 8.34 -18.94 10.68
N SER A 185 7.01 -19.04 10.85
CA SER A 185 6.38 -18.95 12.18
C SER A 185 5.53 -20.18 12.49
N ALA A 186 6.13 -21.14 13.22
CA ALA A 186 5.39 -22.14 13.97
C ALA A 186 4.83 -21.60 15.31
N ARG A 187 5.06 -20.32 15.65
CA ARG A 187 4.90 -19.77 17.01
C ARG A 187 3.77 -18.75 17.18
N ALA A 188 3.10 -18.32 16.11
CA ALA A 188 2.04 -17.31 16.18
C ALA A 188 0.87 -17.61 15.20
N PRO A 189 0.11 -18.69 15.43
CA PRO A 189 -1.03 -19.07 14.59
C PRO A 189 -2.06 -17.95 14.43
N GLN A 190 -2.25 -17.12 15.47
CA GLN A 190 -3.18 -15.98 15.44
C GLN A 190 -2.87 -15.02 14.28
N LYS A 191 -1.58 -14.71 14.08
CA LYS A 191 -1.13 -13.80 13.04
C LYS A 191 -1.35 -14.37 11.64
N THR A 192 -1.19 -15.68 11.46
CA THR A 192 -1.45 -16.37 10.19
C THR A 192 -2.95 -16.42 9.91
N ILE A 193 -3.74 -16.78 10.91
CA ILE A 193 -5.21 -16.81 10.83
C ILE A 193 -5.77 -15.42 10.52
N PHE A 194 -5.21 -14.37 11.09
CA PHE A 194 -5.60 -13.00 10.78
C PHE A 194 -5.41 -12.66 9.29
N VAL A 195 -4.29 -13.05 8.67
CA VAL A 195 -4.08 -12.86 7.23
C VAL A 195 -5.07 -13.70 6.42
N LEU A 196 -5.33 -14.95 6.82
CA LEU A 196 -6.32 -15.79 6.18
C LEU A 196 -7.71 -15.15 6.22
N LYS A 197 -8.17 -14.67 7.39
CA LYS A 197 -9.45 -13.96 7.52
C LYS A 197 -9.52 -12.73 6.61
N THR A 198 -8.42 -11.98 6.51
CA THR A 198 -8.32 -10.81 5.62
C THR A 198 -8.46 -11.22 4.14
N LEU A 199 -7.81 -12.30 3.71
CA LEU A 199 -7.96 -12.86 2.36
C LEU A 199 -9.39 -13.34 2.09
N VAL A 200 -10.03 -13.96 3.07
CA VAL A 200 -11.43 -14.40 2.95
C VAL A 200 -12.34 -13.21 2.68
N MET A 201 -12.20 -12.11 3.42
CA MET A 201 -12.99 -10.90 3.22
C MET A 201 -12.77 -10.31 1.82
N LEU A 202 -11.51 -10.24 1.38
CA LEU A 202 -11.17 -9.75 0.03
C LEU A 202 -11.85 -10.60 -1.05
N TYR A 203 -11.67 -11.93 -1.01
CA TYR A 203 -12.24 -12.81 -2.02
C TYR A 203 -13.76 -12.89 -1.96
N HIS A 204 -14.37 -12.74 -0.78
CA HIS A 204 -15.81 -12.67 -0.62
C HIS A 204 -16.38 -11.42 -1.29
N LEU A 205 -15.75 -10.25 -1.06
CA LEU A 205 -16.14 -9.00 -1.71
C LEU A 205 -15.96 -9.04 -3.24
N MET A 206 -14.97 -9.79 -3.72
CA MET A 206 -14.77 -10.05 -5.15
C MET A 206 -15.71 -11.11 -5.74
N ASN A 207 -16.62 -11.70 -4.96
CA ASN A 207 -17.47 -12.83 -5.34
C ASN A 207 -16.69 -14.04 -5.90
N SER A 208 -15.53 -14.33 -5.29
CA SER A 208 -14.67 -15.44 -5.69
C SER A 208 -14.84 -16.66 -4.78
N SER A 209 -14.99 -17.83 -5.39
CA SER A 209 -15.06 -19.13 -4.69
C SER A 209 -13.82 -19.44 -3.83
N LYS A 210 -12.70 -18.74 -4.05
CA LYS A 210 -11.49 -18.83 -3.21
C LYS A 210 -11.74 -18.42 -1.76
N ALA A 211 -12.76 -17.60 -1.49
CA ALA A 211 -13.12 -17.21 -0.13
C ALA A 211 -13.33 -18.44 0.78
N LYS A 212 -14.04 -19.45 0.27
CA LYS A 212 -14.34 -20.69 1.00
C LYS A 212 -13.10 -21.54 1.28
N GLU A 213 -12.17 -21.59 0.33
CA GLU A 213 -10.89 -22.30 0.48
C GLU A 213 -10.07 -21.70 1.63
N TYR A 214 -9.88 -20.37 1.63
CA TYR A 214 -9.14 -19.69 2.68
C TYR A 214 -9.86 -19.75 4.04
N ALA A 215 -11.20 -19.71 4.05
CA ALA A 215 -11.99 -19.82 5.28
C ALA A 215 -11.84 -21.20 5.92
N THR A 216 -11.88 -22.26 5.09
CA THR A 216 -11.66 -23.64 5.55
C THR A 216 -10.24 -23.82 6.12
N ARG A 217 -9.23 -23.25 5.45
CA ARG A 217 -7.84 -23.25 5.95
C ARG A 217 -7.72 -22.52 7.28
N ALA A 218 -8.35 -21.34 7.43
CA ALA A 218 -8.34 -20.59 8.68
C ALA A 218 -8.97 -21.38 9.83
N LEU A 219 -10.08 -22.06 9.57
CA LEU A 219 -10.79 -22.86 10.57
C LEU A 219 -9.98 -24.08 11.03
N ASN A 220 -9.37 -24.80 10.09
CA ASN A 220 -8.52 -25.94 10.43
C ASN A 220 -7.33 -25.50 11.30
N LEU A 221 -6.67 -24.40 10.92
CA LEU A 221 -5.55 -23.87 11.70
C LEU A 221 -5.98 -23.39 13.09
N ALA A 222 -7.17 -22.79 13.21
CA ALA A 222 -7.72 -22.35 14.50
C ALA A 222 -8.07 -23.55 15.40
N ARG A 223 -8.62 -24.63 14.84
CA ARG A 223 -8.93 -25.86 15.59
C ARG A 223 -7.69 -26.56 16.13
N GLU A 224 -6.59 -26.51 15.38
CA GLU A 224 -5.33 -27.15 15.78
C GLU A 224 -4.58 -26.34 16.85
N GLN A 225 -4.69 -25.01 16.85
CA GLN A 225 -3.74 -24.16 17.57
C GLN A 225 -4.35 -23.04 18.43
N LEU A 226 -5.67 -22.85 18.44
CA LEU A 226 -6.36 -21.77 19.18
C LEU A 226 -7.53 -22.26 20.06
N ASP A 227 -7.92 -21.41 21.01
CA ASP A 227 -9.04 -21.65 21.93
C ASP A 227 -10.42 -21.53 21.23
N VAL A 228 -11.44 -22.16 21.84
CA VAL A 228 -12.80 -22.31 21.28
C VAL A 228 -13.46 -20.97 20.88
N GLN A 229 -13.18 -19.88 21.59
CA GLN A 229 -13.76 -18.57 21.31
C GLN A 229 -13.28 -17.95 19.99
N GLU A 230 -12.03 -18.23 19.58
CA GLU A 230 -11.48 -17.74 18.31
C GLU A 230 -11.94 -18.59 17.11
N GLN A 231 -12.40 -19.82 17.37
CA GLN A 231 -12.98 -20.71 16.36
C GLN A 231 -14.38 -20.24 15.93
N THR A 232 -15.22 -19.80 16.89
CA THR A 232 -16.61 -19.37 16.63
C THR A 232 -16.69 -18.24 15.60
N GLY A 233 -15.83 -17.23 15.69
CA GLY A 233 -15.83 -16.11 14.75
C GLY A 233 -15.41 -16.48 13.31
N ILE A 234 -14.70 -17.60 13.12
CA ILE A 234 -14.35 -18.12 11.78
C ILE A 234 -15.49 -19.00 11.25
N GLU A 235 -16.16 -19.74 12.13
CA GLU A 235 -17.32 -20.56 11.77
C GLU A 235 -18.50 -19.69 11.32
N GLU A 236 -18.76 -18.57 12.00
CA GLU A 236 -19.77 -17.58 11.58
C GLU A 236 -19.45 -17.00 10.19
N LEU A 237 -18.19 -16.63 9.94
CA LEU A 237 -17.72 -16.14 8.63
C LEU A 237 -17.93 -17.18 7.52
N LEU A 238 -17.65 -18.45 7.80
CA LEU A 238 -17.78 -19.55 6.83
C LEU A 238 -19.25 -19.89 6.54
N SER A 239 -20.12 -19.79 7.55
CA SER A 239 -21.57 -19.91 7.38
C SER A 239 -22.12 -18.81 6.48
N LEU A 240 -21.71 -17.55 6.69
CA LEU A 240 -22.16 -16.41 5.88
C LEU A 240 -21.80 -16.59 4.40
N ILE A 241 -20.55 -16.98 4.12
CA ILE A 241 -20.08 -17.23 2.75
C ILE A 241 -20.88 -18.34 2.08
N SER A 242 -21.18 -19.41 2.82
CA SER A 242 -21.93 -20.56 2.28
C SER A 242 -23.40 -20.22 2.01
N THR A 243 -24.03 -19.40 2.86
CA THR A 243 -25.44 -18.98 2.69
C THR A 243 -25.64 -17.99 1.55
N GLU A 244 -24.62 -17.20 1.20
CA GLU A 244 -24.71 -16.21 0.11
C GLU A 244 -24.49 -16.85 -1.28
N GLU A 245 -23.76 -17.96 -1.37
CA GLU A 245 -23.61 -18.74 -2.61
C GLU A 245 -24.89 -19.54 -2.98
N ASP A 246 -25.72 -19.89 -1.99
CA ASP A 246 -26.97 -20.66 -2.19
C ASP A 246 -28.16 -19.80 -2.66
N LEU A 247 -28.00 -18.47 -2.74
CA LEU A 247 -28.99 -17.58 -3.37
C LEU A 247 -28.83 -17.71 -4.89
N PRO A 248 -29.83 -18.23 -5.62
CA PRO A 248 -29.69 -18.47 -7.04
C PRO A 248 -29.47 -17.14 -7.77
N VAL A 249 -28.43 -17.08 -8.60
CA VAL A 249 -28.30 -16.07 -9.65
C VAL A 249 -29.41 -16.35 -10.67
N THR A 250 -30.55 -15.67 -10.53
CA THR A 250 -31.62 -15.64 -11.55
C THR A 250 -31.58 -14.35 -12.33
#